data_AF-L8H846-F1
#
_entry.id   AF-L8H846-F1
#
_cell.length_a   1.000
_cell.length_b   1.000
_cell.length_c   1.000
_cell.angle_alpha   90.00
_cell.angle_beta   90.00
_cell.angle_gamma   90.00
#
_symmetry.space_group_name_H-M   'P 1'
#
loop_
_entity.id
_entity.type
_entity.pdbx_description
1 polymer ?
#
loop_
_entity_poly.entity_id
_entity_poly.type
_entity_poly.pdbx_seq_one_letter_code
_entity_poly.pdbx_strand_id
1 'polypeptide(L)'
;MAEYEAQLRAAAQRGNTSLLSQLVKEQKGLNLNATDGLGNTALHYSAHHDHPETLELLLEAGADANKQNNAGDTPLHKAVAKTSIPCIKALIEHGANPKTENRERKTPERMAKTKEVKDIMKKARTTSVPVIEVDKDMLADEGDFDD
;
A
#
# COMPACT_ATOMS: atom_id res chain seq x y z
N MET A 1 4.71 -25.72 -1.59
CA MET A 1 4.32 -24.37 -2.07
C MET A 1 3.69 -23.54 -0.96
N ALA A 2 2.53 -23.94 -0.41
CA ALA A 2 1.85 -23.19 0.67
C ALA A 2 2.66 -23.02 1.97
N GLU A 3 3.56 -23.95 2.27
CA GLU A 3 4.41 -23.87 3.48
C GLU A 3 5.44 -22.74 3.41
N TYR A 4 6.06 -22.50 2.25
CA TYR A 4 6.99 -21.38 2.06
C TYR A 4 6.26 -20.02 2.11
N GLU A 5 5.05 -19.95 1.57
CA GLU A 5 4.19 -18.76 1.65
C GLU A 5 3.78 -18.47 3.11
N ALA A 6 3.49 -19.52 3.89
CA ALA A 6 3.25 -19.39 5.33
C ALA A 6 4.52 -18.96 6.09
N GLN A 7 5.68 -19.53 5.75
CA GLN A 7 6.97 -19.11 6.33
C GLN A 7 7.29 -17.65 6.02
N LEU A 8 7.02 -17.19 4.80
CA LEU A 8 7.18 -15.79 4.40
C LEU A 8 6.30 -14.86 5.26
N ARG A 9 5.03 -15.21 5.45
CA ARG A 9 4.12 -14.46 6.31
C ARG A 9 4.58 -14.48 7.76
N ALA A 10 5.02 -15.63 8.27
CA ALA A 10 5.55 -15.74 9.62
C ALA A 10 6.83 -14.91 9.82
N ALA A 11 7.70 -14.83 8.80
CA ALA A 11 8.87 -13.97 8.79
C ALA A 11 8.47 -12.50 8.90
N ALA A 12 7.54 -12.05 8.06
CA ALA A 12 7.02 -10.69 8.06
C ALA A 12 6.30 -10.35 9.37
N GLN A 13 5.57 -11.30 9.96
CA GLN A 13 4.92 -11.14 11.26
C GLN A 13 5.93 -10.97 12.41
N ARG A 14 7.09 -11.63 12.32
CA ARG A 14 8.13 -11.61 13.36
C ARG A 14 9.20 -10.54 13.13
N GLY A 15 9.15 -9.82 12.01
CA GLY A 15 10.21 -8.89 11.64
C GLY A 15 11.52 -9.59 11.21
N ASN A 16 11.47 -10.86 10.81
CA ASN A 16 12.67 -11.65 10.52
C ASN A 16 13.17 -11.43 9.08
N THR A 17 14.00 -10.40 8.90
CA THR A 17 14.63 -10.02 7.63
C THR A 17 15.60 -11.08 7.11
N SER A 18 16.30 -11.78 8.00
CA SER A 18 17.21 -12.88 7.61
C SER A 18 16.47 -14.01 6.90
N LEU A 19 15.34 -14.47 7.47
CA LEU A 19 14.55 -15.54 6.87
C LEU A 19 13.89 -15.08 5.55
N LEU A 20 13.47 -13.82 5.49
CA LEU A 20 12.95 -13.20 4.27
C LEU A 20 13.98 -13.19 3.14
N SER A 21 15.19 -12.68 3.41
CA SER A 21 16.27 -12.61 2.42
C SER A 21 16.73 -14.00 1.98
N GLN A 22 16.70 -14.99 2.88
CA GLN A 22 17.01 -16.38 2.56
C GLN A 22 15.93 -16.99 1.65
N LEU A 23 14.63 -16.84 1.98
CA LEU A 23 13.53 -17.34 1.16
C LEU A 23 13.54 -16.73 -0.25
N VAL A 24 13.77 -15.42 -0.37
CA VAL A 24 13.85 -14.74 -1.68
C VAL A 24 15.03 -15.26 -2.51
N LYS A 25 16.17 -15.59 -1.88
CA LYS A 25 17.34 -16.17 -2.56
C LYS A 25 17.13 -17.64 -2.94
N GLU A 26 16.58 -18.44 -2.04
CA GLU A 26 16.39 -19.89 -2.23
C GLU A 26 15.23 -20.20 -3.18
N GLN A 27 14.16 -19.40 -3.18
CA GLN A 27 12.96 -19.64 -3.96
C GLN A 27 12.77 -18.56 -5.05
N LYS A 28 13.35 -18.81 -6.23
CA LYS A 28 13.22 -17.97 -7.45
C LYS A 28 11.81 -17.92 -8.09
N GLY A 29 10.78 -18.24 -7.35
CA GLY A 29 9.38 -18.17 -7.78
C GLY A 29 8.43 -18.04 -6.59
N LEU A 30 8.92 -17.53 -5.46
CA LEU A 30 8.12 -17.36 -4.26
C LEU A 30 7.02 -16.33 -4.51
N ASN A 31 5.78 -16.73 -4.28
CA ASN A 31 4.65 -15.82 -4.41
C ASN A 31 4.56 -14.92 -3.17
N LEU A 32 5.15 -13.73 -3.24
CA LEU A 32 5.08 -12.73 -2.17
C LEU A 32 3.66 -12.21 -1.90
N ASN A 33 2.80 -12.35 -2.91
CA ASN A 33 1.39 -11.94 -2.88
C ASN A 33 0.47 -13.07 -2.43
N ALA A 34 1.02 -14.18 -1.92
CA ALA A 34 0.25 -15.25 -1.34
C ALA A 34 -0.57 -14.74 -0.13
N THR A 35 -1.85 -15.08 -0.14
CA THR A 35 -2.81 -14.65 0.86
C THR A 35 -3.19 -15.80 1.79
N ASP A 36 -3.43 -15.49 3.06
CA ASP A 36 -4.07 -16.42 3.99
C ASP A 36 -5.58 -16.60 3.70
N GLY A 37 -6.27 -17.47 4.46
CA GLY A 37 -7.73 -17.54 4.51
C GLY A 37 -8.43 -16.22 4.90
N LEU A 38 -7.68 -15.25 5.44
CA LEU A 38 -8.15 -13.89 5.70
C LEU A 38 -7.87 -12.90 4.53
N GLY A 39 -7.23 -13.35 3.46
CA GLY A 39 -6.79 -12.49 2.35
C GLY A 39 -5.53 -11.68 2.65
N ASN A 40 -4.89 -11.86 3.83
CA ASN A 40 -3.72 -11.08 4.22
C ASN A 40 -2.45 -11.65 3.56
N THR A 41 -1.66 -10.77 2.94
CA THR A 41 -0.32 -11.06 2.42
C THR A 41 0.76 -10.80 3.47
N ALA A 42 2.01 -11.20 3.20
CA ALA A 42 3.14 -10.89 4.08
C ALA A 42 3.27 -9.37 4.35
N LEU A 43 3.02 -8.53 3.33
CA LEU A 43 2.97 -7.07 3.46
C LEU A 43 1.93 -6.55 4.47
N HIS A 44 0.77 -7.21 4.58
CA HIS A 44 -0.23 -6.84 5.59
C HIS A 44 0.29 -7.12 7.00
N TYR A 45 1.01 -8.22 7.19
CA TYR A 45 1.56 -8.59 8.49
C TYR A 45 2.70 -7.65 8.90
N SER A 46 3.64 -7.34 8.01
CA SER A 46 4.72 -6.40 8.31
C SER A 46 4.19 -5.00 8.63
N ALA A 47 3.23 -4.50 7.85
CA ALA A 47 2.55 -3.24 8.11
C ALA A 47 1.77 -3.23 9.44
N HIS A 48 1.17 -4.36 9.83
CA HIS A 48 0.43 -4.48 11.09
C HIS A 48 1.34 -4.62 12.33
N HIS A 49 2.56 -5.12 12.17
CA HIS A 49 3.50 -5.35 13.27
C HIS A 49 4.59 -4.28 13.37
N ASP A 50 4.52 -3.22 12.55
CA ASP A 50 5.49 -2.12 12.56
C ASP A 50 6.92 -2.58 12.22
N HIS A 51 7.04 -3.41 11.18
CA HIS A 51 8.33 -3.95 10.73
C HIS A 51 8.73 -3.38 9.35
N PRO A 52 9.20 -2.10 9.31
CA PRO A 52 9.51 -1.43 8.05
C PRO A 52 10.61 -2.13 7.26
N GLU A 53 11.63 -2.67 7.91
CA GLU A 53 12.73 -3.39 7.24
C GLU A 53 12.22 -4.63 6.48
N THR A 54 11.31 -5.41 7.08
CA THR A 54 10.71 -6.56 6.37
C THR A 54 9.76 -6.12 5.26
N LEU A 55 9.10 -4.98 5.44
CA LEU A 55 8.19 -4.41 4.47
C LEU A 55 8.96 -3.91 3.25
N GLU A 56 10.05 -3.19 3.43
CA GLU A 56 10.96 -2.74 2.36
C GLU A 56 11.52 -3.94 1.59
N LEU A 57 12.05 -4.95 2.28
CA LEU A 57 12.54 -6.17 1.62
C LEU A 57 11.48 -6.87 0.77
N LEU A 58 10.23 -6.91 1.24
CA LEU A 58 9.11 -7.48 0.48
C LEU A 58 8.81 -6.64 -0.76
N LEU A 59 8.81 -5.31 -0.64
CA LEU A 59 8.56 -4.39 -1.75
C LEU A 59 9.68 -4.46 -2.80
N GLU A 60 10.94 -4.49 -2.36
CA GLU A 60 12.11 -4.69 -3.21
C GLU A 60 12.07 -6.03 -3.94
N ALA A 61 11.56 -7.08 -3.28
CA ALA A 61 11.38 -8.39 -3.89
C ALA A 61 10.18 -8.46 -4.87
N GLY A 62 9.41 -7.37 -5.02
CA GLY A 62 8.30 -7.26 -5.97
C GLY A 62 6.92 -7.58 -5.40
N ALA A 63 6.73 -7.46 -4.08
CA ALA A 63 5.43 -7.63 -3.46
C ALA A 63 4.47 -6.46 -3.81
N ASP A 64 3.18 -6.77 -3.93
CA ASP A 64 2.14 -5.83 -4.33
C ASP A 64 1.63 -5.03 -3.10
N ALA A 65 2.03 -3.76 -3.04
CA ALA A 65 1.62 -2.81 -2.00
C ALA A 65 0.12 -2.43 -2.04
N ASN A 66 -0.57 -2.74 -3.14
CA ASN A 66 -1.98 -2.40 -3.36
C ASN A 66 -2.92 -3.59 -3.15
N LYS A 67 -2.39 -4.77 -2.82
CA LYS A 67 -3.21 -5.96 -2.62
C LYS A 67 -4.23 -5.74 -1.51
N GLN A 68 -5.49 -6.05 -1.79
CA GLN A 68 -6.55 -5.99 -0.78
C GLN A 68 -6.77 -7.36 -0.13
N ASN A 69 -6.98 -7.36 1.18
CA ASN A 69 -7.41 -8.55 1.92
C ASN A 69 -8.93 -8.77 1.84
N ASN A 70 -9.47 -9.76 2.56
CA ASN A 70 -10.91 -10.05 2.56
C ASN A 70 -11.76 -8.92 3.17
N ALA A 71 -11.16 -8.02 3.96
CA ALA A 71 -11.83 -6.81 4.46
C ALA A 71 -11.75 -5.63 3.47
N GLY A 72 -11.07 -5.79 2.33
CA GLY A 72 -10.75 -4.70 1.41
C GLY A 72 -9.62 -3.79 1.89
N ASP A 73 -9.00 -4.10 3.03
CA ASP A 73 -7.86 -3.33 3.52
C ASP A 73 -6.64 -3.62 2.65
N THR A 74 -5.86 -2.59 2.37
CA THR A 74 -4.51 -2.71 1.80
C THR A 74 -3.45 -2.73 2.92
N PRO A 75 -2.18 -3.07 2.63
CA PRO A 75 -1.08 -2.91 3.59
C PRO A 75 -1.04 -1.50 4.19
N LEU A 76 -1.35 -0.48 3.38
CA LEU A 76 -1.39 0.93 3.82
C LEU A 76 -2.48 1.17 4.87
N HIS A 77 -3.65 0.55 4.74
CA HIS A 77 -4.70 0.62 5.77
C HIS A 77 -4.21 0.07 7.12
N LYS A 78 -3.49 -1.06 7.10
CA LYS A 78 -2.92 -1.68 8.31
C LYS A 78 -1.85 -0.80 8.94
N ALA A 79 -0.92 -0.27 8.14
CA ALA A 79 0.14 0.63 8.60
C ALA A 79 -0.43 1.89 9.25
N VAL A 80 -1.46 2.49 8.63
CA VAL A 80 -2.15 3.67 9.16
C VAL A 80 -2.92 3.38 10.45
N ALA A 81 -3.63 2.24 10.51
CA ALA A 81 -4.34 1.83 11.73
C ALA A 81 -3.40 1.64 12.93
N LYS A 82 -2.15 1.24 12.66
CA LYS A 82 -1.07 1.11 13.64
C LYS A 82 -0.22 2.35 13.84
N THR A 83 -0.45 3.39 13.06
CA THR A 83 0.33 4.64 13.10
C THR A 83 1.82 4.44 12.85
N SER A 84 2.18 3.44 12.04
CA SER A 84 3.58 3.16 11.66
C SER A 84 4.04 4.10 10.56
N ILE A 85 4.61 5.25 10.95
CA ILE A 85 5.16 6.23 10.01
C ILE A 85 6.17 5.63 9.02
N PRO A 86 7.17 4.83 9.44
CA PRO A 86 8.16 4.29 8.51
C PRO A 86 7.50 3.34 7.50
N CYS A 87 6.58 2.46 7.93
CA CYS A 87 5.87 1.57 7.00
C CYS A 87 4.99 2.36 6.01
N ILE A 88 4.32 3.43 6.47
CA ILE A 88 3.49 4.27 5.61
C ILE A 88 4.34 4.94 4.53
N LYS A 89 5.49 5.51 4.90
CA LYS A 89 6.40 6.17 3.95
C LYS A 89 6.92 5.18 2.92
N ALA A 90 7.44 4.03 3.33
CA ALA A 90 7.93 2.99 2.44
C ALA A 90 6.83 2.53 1.46
N LEU A 91 5.61 2.29 1.94
CA LEU A 91 4.49 1.94 1.06
C LEU A 91 4.19 3.03 0.01
N ILE A 92 4.18 4.30 0.41
CA ILE A 92 3.93 5.43 -0.51
C ILE A 92 5.06 5.55 -1.54
N GLU A 93 6.32 5.41 -1.12
CA GLU A 93 7.49 5.46 -2.01
C GLU A 93 7.46 4.34 -3.05
N HIS A 94 6.95 3.16 -2.68
CA HIS A 94 6.74 2.03 -3.58
C HIS A 94 5.40 2.05 -4.33
N GLY A 95 4.68 3.19 -4.35
CA GLY A 95 3.48 3.37 -5.18
C GLY A 95 2.19 2.79 -4.60
N ALA A 96 2.09 2.63 -3.27
CA ALA A 96 0.83 2.29 -2.63
C ALA A 96 -0.20 3.42 -2.82
N ASN A 97 -1.42 3.04 -3.20
CA ASN A 97 -2.49 3.97 -3.48
C ASN A 97 -3.19 4.40 -2.17
N PRO A 98 -3.08 5.69 -1.77
CA PRO A 98 -3.71 6.21 -0.56
C PRO A 98 -5.22 6.46 -0.74
N LYS A 99 -5.76 6.35 -1.96
CA LYS A 99 -7.18 6.56 -2.26
C LYS A 99 -8.00 5.27 -2.22
N THR A 100 -7.36 4.11 -2.07
CA THR A 100 -8.08 2.84 -2.04
C THR A 100 -9.05 2.82 -0.85
N GLU A 101 -10.29 2.44 -1.10
CA GLU A 101 -11.31 2.25 -0.07
C GLU A 101 -11.42 0.78 0.31
N ASN A 102 -11.51 0.50 1.61
CA ASN A 102 -11.83 -0.82 2.10
C ASN A 102 -13.34 -1.11 2.04
N ARG A 103 -13.78 -2.28 2.52
CA ARG A 103 -15.22 -2.64 2.53
C ARG A 103 -16.08 -1.71 3.39
N GLU A 104 -15.48 -1.00 4.33
CA GLU A 104 -16.19 0.02 5.13
C GLU A 104 -16.29 1.38 4.43
N ARG A 105 -15.87 1.50 3.17
CA ARG A 105 -15.74 2.78 2.43
C ARG A 105 -14.87 3.79 3.19
N LYS A 106 -13.86 3.27 3.92
CA LYS A 106 -12.86 4.08 4.60
C LYS A 106 -11.60 4.05 3.77
N THR A 107 -11.09 5.23 3.46
CA THR A 107 -9.72 5.37 2.94
C THR A 107 -8.73 5.22 4.10
N PRO A 108 -7.45 4.88 3.82
CA PRO A 108 -6.45 4.76 4.87
C PRO A 108 -6.31 6.06 5.67
N GLU A 109 -6.44 7.24 5.04
CA GLU A 109 -6.48 8.54 5.73
C GLU A 109 -7.59 8.62 6.81
N ARG A 110 -8.79 8.10 6.53
CA ARG A 110 -9.90 8.10 7.50
C ARG A 110 -9.64 7.19 8.70
N MET A 111 -8.78 6.19 8.56
CA MET A 111 -8.39 5.28 9.64
C MET A 111 -7.27 5.86 10.53
N ALA A 112 -6.61 6.93 10.10
CA ALA A 112 -5.52 7.54 10.84
C ALA A 112 -5.99 8.07 12.20
N LYS A 113 -5.36 7.57 13.27
CA LYS A 113 -5.65 7.99 14.65
C LYS A 113 -4.93 9.29 15.02
N THR A 114 -3.72 9.49 14.49
CA THR A 114 -2.87 10.64 14.78
C THR A 114 -2.95 11.69 13.67
N LYS A 115 -2.72 12.96 14.02
CA LYS A 115 -2.64 14.06 13.05
C LYS A 115 -1.46 13.88 12.09
N GLU A 116 -0.34 13.38 12.58
CA GLU A 116 0.87 13.16 11.78
C GLU A 116 0.64 12.17 10.64
N VAL A 117 0.01 11.02 10.93
CA VAL A 117 -0.33 10.03 9.90
C VAL A 117 -1.36 10.59 8.91
N LYS A 118 -2.33 11.39 9.38
CA LYS A 118 -3.25 12.11 8.48
C LYS A 118 -2.50 13.02 7.52
N ASP A 119 -1.53 13.77 8.02
CA ASP A 119 -0.77 14.72 7.20
C ASP A 119 0.08 14.00 6.14
N ILE A 120 0.73 12.88 6.51
CA ILE A 120 1.46 12.03 5.57
C ILE A 120 0.52 11.46 4.50
N MET A 121 -0.65 10.94 4.88
CA MET A 121 -1.63 10.39 3.96
C MET A 121 -2.21 11.46 3.02
N LYS A 122 -2.46 12.66 3.55
CA LYS A 122 -2.90 13.82 2.77
C LYS A 122 -1.83 14.23 1.76
N LYS A 123 -0.56 14.20 2.17
CA LYS A 123 0.58 14.47 1.31
C LYS A 123 0.73 13.40 0.22
N ALA A 124 0.56 12.13 0.57
CA ALA A 124 0.54 11.00 -0.38
C ALA A 124 -0.58 11.14 -1.43
N ARG A 125 -1.76 11.59 -1.01
CA ARG A 125 -2.89 11.85 -1.91
C ARG A 125 -2.57 12.94 -2.94
N THR A 126 -1.78 13.94 -2.55
CA THR A 126 -1.34 15.02 -3.45
C THR A 126 -0.15 14.64 -4.34
N THR A 127 0.76 13.77 -3.89
CA THR A 127 1.88 13.30 -4.73
C THR A 127 1.48 12.24 -5.76
N SER A 128 0.38 11.51 -5.54
CA SER A 128 -0.16 10.51 -6.48
C SER A 128 -0.96 11.11 -7.65
N VAL A 129 -0.96 12.43 -7.84
CA VAL A 129 -1.53 13.06 -9.03
C VAL A 129 -0.37 13.65 -9.84
N PRO A 130 0.01 13.09 -11.00
CA PRO A 130 0.58 13.96 -12.01
C PRO A 130 -0.52 14.95 -12.36
N VAL A 131 -0.12 16.21 -12.39
CA VAL A 131 -0.85 17.31 -13.00
C VAL A 131 -1.39 16.82 -14.35
N ILE A 132 -2.71 16.73 -14.48
CA ILE A 132 -3.36 16.81 -15.79
C ILE A 132 -4.21 18.06 -15.69
N GLU A 133 -3.71 19.10 -16.35
CA GLU A 133 -4.43 20.30 -16.70
C GLU A 133 -5.87 19.99 -17.10
N VAL A 134 -6.80 20.69 -16.48
CA VAL A 134 -7.78 21.42 -17.28
C VAL A 134 -7.55 22.89 -16.98
N ASP A 135 -6.57 23.46 -17.67
CA ASP A 135 -6.56 24.90 -17.91
C ASP A 135 -7.93 25.27 -18.47
N LYS A 136 -8.59 26.21 -17.80
CA LYS A 136 -9.93 26.69 -18.16
C LYS A 136 -9.93 27.67 -19.34
N ASP A 137 -8.83 27.76 -20.08
CA ASP A 137 -8.71 28.67 -21.21
C ASP A 137 -9.09 27.99 -22.52
N MET A 138 -10.39 27.83 -22.75
CA MET A 138 -11.00 27.90 -24.10
C MET A 138 -12.49 28.27 -23.94
N LEU A 139 -12.75 29.54 -23.60
CA LEU A 139 -14.00 30.21 -23.97
C LEU A 139 -13.77 30.90 -25.33
N ALA A 140 -13.69 30.09 -26.37
CA ALA A 140 -14.01 30.44 -27.74
C ALA A 140 -15.00 29.33 -28.15
N ASP A 141 -16.19 29.56 -28.66
CA ASP A 141 -16.57 30.50 -29.68
C ASP A 141 -18.10 30.37 -29.75
N GLU A 142 -18.86 31.44 -29.55
CA GLU A 142 -20.22 31.55 -30.13
C GLU A 142 -20.40 32.99 -30.59
N GLY A 143 -19.63 33.32 -31.64
CA GLY A 143 -20.05 34.33 -32.59
C GLY A 143 -21.00 33.68 -33.59
N ASP A 144 -22.18 34.30 -33.72
CA ASP A 144 -23.02 34.39 -34.91
C ASP A 144 -23.43 33.10 -35.64
N PHE A 145 -24.73 32.76 -35.51
CA PHE A 145 -25.46 32.17 -36.62
C PHE A 145 -26.83 32.85 -36.76
N ASP A 146 -27.04 33.38 -37.96
CA ASP A 146 -28.14 34.21 -38.44
C ASP A 146 -29.55 33.58 -38.37
N ASP A 147 -30.58 34.41 -38.16
CA ASP A 147 -31.77 34.55 -39.03
C ASP A 147 -32.54 35.87 -38.73
#